data_AF-A0A1V5TRB1-F1
#
_entry.id   AF-A0A1V5TRB1-F1
#
_cell.length_a   1.000
_cell.length_b   1.000
_cell.length_c   1.000
_cell.angle_alpha   90.00
_cell.angle_beta   90.00
_cell.angle_gamma   90.00
#
_symmetry.space_group_name_H-M   'P 1'
#
loop_
_entity.id
_entity.type
_entity.pdbx_description
1 polymer ?
#
loop_
_entity_poly.entity_id
_entity_poly.type
_entity_poly.pdbx_seq_one_letter_code
_entity_poly.pdbx_strand_id
1 'polypeptide(L)'
;MINEGIVLASYGFFGGGTIGDLLGQWEAAGIFAYALPFLLIFAIVYAILSFVNVFKNNKAVVTIISLAVALMALQFEIVSYFFADIFPRLGVALSIILVLLILGGMFLDWDNKGMKWFLFAVVAIAIIIVVWGPLRNIGLFSGIGFNIFGGNIGTIIAVVVIVGLIAWVINGNTKINVGDAPVRNPTR
;
A
#
# COMPACT_ATOMS: atom_id res chain seq x y z
N MET A 1 31.14 35.30 41.02
CA MET A 1 30.50 34.09 41.55
C MET A 1 29.05 34.11 41.11
N ILE A 2 28.63 33.04 40.43
CA ILE A 2 27.26 32.62 40.05
C ILE A 2 26.36 33.63 39.34
N ASN A 3 26.40 33.61 38.00
CA ASN A 3 25.31 34.09 37.15
C ASN A 3 24.39 32.89 36.89
N GLU A 4 23.41 32.68 37.77
CA GLU A 4 22.40 31.63 37.60
C GLU A 4 21.41 32.07 36.51
N GLY A 5 21.78 31.75 35.27
CA GLY A 5 20.85 31.74 34.16
C GLY A 5 19.74 30.75 34.47
N ILE A 6 18.57 31.27 34.85
CA ILE A 6 17.34 30.52 34.98
C ILE A 6 17.07 29.84 33.64
N VAL A 7 17.34 28.54 33.57
CA VAL A 7 16.82 27.69 32.50
C VAL A 7 15.32 27.57 32.76
N LEU A 8 14.56 28.47 32.15
CA LEU A 8 13.13 28.34 32.06
C LEU A 8 12.85 27.09 31.23
N ALA A 9 12.55 25.99 31.92
CA ALA A 9 11.97 24.81 31.31
C ALA A 9 10.68 25.23 30.62
N SER A 10 10.76 25.42 29.32
CA SER A 10 9.64 25.60 28.42
C SER A 10 8.87 24.29 28.38
N TYR A 11 7.95 24.10 29.33
CA TYR A 11 6.90 23.10 29.19
C TYR A 11 6.00 23.58 28.04
N GLY A 12 6.27 23.05 26.84
CA GLY A 12 5.42 23.24 25.67
C GLY A 12 3.99 22.88 26.04
N PHE A 13 3.12 23.90 26.08
CA PHE A 13 1.72 23.82 26.47
C PHE A 13 0.85 22.99 25.48
N PHE A 14 1.47 22.43 24.44
CA PHE A 14 0.89 21.44 23.54
C PHE A 14 1.95 20.38 23.18
N GLY A 15 1.67 19.11 23.46
CA GLY A 15 2.18 18.01 22.64
C GLY A 15 3.44 17.29 23.10
N GLY A 16 3.22 16.11 23.71
CA GLY A 16 4.18 14.99 23.78
C GLY A 16 5.32 15.17 24.78
N GLY A 17 5.42 14.29 25.79
CA GLY A 17 6.58 14.27 26.69
C GLY A 17 7.88 13.90 25.96
N THR A 18 8.88 13.37 26.68
CA THR A 18 10.19 12.96 26.13
C THR A 18 10.11 12.08 24.85
N ILE A 19 9.05 11.30 24.68
CA ILE A 19 8.81 10.52 23.46
C ILE A 19 8.36 11.41 22.28
N GLY A 20 7.51 12.42 22.53
CA GLY A 20 7.11 13.39 21.52
C GLY A 20 8.30 14.20 21.01
N ASP A 21 9.18 14.62 21.92
CA ASP A 21 10.43 15.30 21.55
C ASP A 21 11.34 14.41 20.70
N LEU A 22 11.48 13.12 21.05
CA LEU A 22 12.26 12.16 20.26
C LEU A 22 11.66 11.95 18.87
N LEU A 23 10.34 11.75 18.77
CA LEU A 23 9.66 11.54 17.50
C LEU A 23 9.73 12.80 16.63
N GLY A 24 9.60 13.98 17.23
CA GLY A 24 9.79 15.25 16.53
C GLY A 24 11.22 15.43 16.02
N GLN A 25 12.24 15.01 16.79
CA GLN A 25 13.63 15.02 16.31
C GLN A 25 13.84 14.05 15.15
N TRP A 26 13.23 12.86 15.19
CA TRP A 26 13.35 11.86 14.11
C TRP A 26 12.63 12.30 12.84
N GLU A 27 11.46 12.95 12.99
CA GLU A 27 10.75 13.59 11.90
C GLU A 27 11.62 14.70 11.27
N ALA A 28 12.16 15.60 12.09
CA ALA A 28 13.01 16.70 11.64
C ALA A 28 14.32 16.21 10.98
N ALA A 29 14.87 15.09 11.46
CA ALA A 29 16.01 14.43 10.86
C ALA A 29 15.67 13.67 9.56
N GLY A 30 14.40 13.66 9.14
CA GLY A 30 13.93 12.97 7.94
C GLY A 30 13.91 11.44 8.06
N ILE A 31 14.08 10.87 9.26
CA ILE A 31 14.13 9.42 9.47
C ILE A 31 12.86 8.75 8.96
N PHE A 32 11.69 9.32 9.25
CA PHE A 32 10.42 8.76 8.79
C PHE A 32 10.22 8.81 7.29
N ALA A 33 10.84 9.77 6.59
CA ALA A 33 10.77 9.87 5.13
C ALA A 33 11.45 8.68 4.43
N TYR A 34 12.37 7.97 5.11
CA TYR A 34 13.07 6.81 4.55
C TYR A 34 12.74 5.50 5.27
N ALA A 35 12.63 5.53 6.61
CA ALA A 35 12.36 4.34 7.42
C ALA A 35 10.96 3.78 7.15
N LEU A 36 9.94 4.64 6.99
CA LEU A 36 8.57 4.17 6.74
C LEU A 36 8.44 3.53 5.35
N PRO A 37 8.88 4.16 4.24
CA PRO A 37 8.88 3.51 2.93
C PRO A 37 9.70 2.23 2.92
N PHE A 38 10.88 2.22 3.55
CA PHE A 38 11.73 1.04 3.65
C PHE A 38 11.03 -0.15 4.29
N LEU A 39 10.46 0.04 5.49
CA LEU A 39 9.78 -1.02 6.23
C LEU A 39 8.62 -1.59 5.42
N LEU A 40 7.93 -0.73 4.68
CA LEU A 40 6.80 -1.14 3.88
C LEU A 40 7.20 -1.92 2.63
N ILE A 41 8.21 -1.46 1.90
CA ILE A 41 8.75 -2.20 0.74
C ILE A 41 9.27 -3.55 1.20
N PHE A 42 10.04 -3.56 2.30
CA PHE A 42 10.54 -4.79 2.92
C PHE A 42 9.39 -5.75 3.24
N ALA A 43 8.35 -5.28 3.93
CA ALA A 43 7.21 -6.10 4.32
C ALA A 43 6.44 -6.64 3.11
N ILE A 44 6.19 -5.82 2.09
CA ILE A 44 5.49 -6.24 0.87
C ILE A 44 6.30 -7.28 0.09
N VAL A 45 7.60 -7.02 -0.14
CA VAL A 45 8.47 -7.96 -0.86
C VAL A 45 8.59 -9.26 -0.09
N TYR A 46 8.76 -9.19 1.24
CA TYR A 46 8.80 -10.37 2.11
C TYR A 46 7.51 -11.17 2.06
N ALA A 47 6.36 -10.50 2.15
CA ALA A 47 5.05 -11.14 2.09
C ALA A 47 4.83 -11.83 0.74
N ILE A 48 5.14 -11.16 -0.37
CA ILE A 48 5.03 -11.73 -1.73
C ILE A 48 5.92 -12.95 -1.88
N LEU A 49 7.21 -12.86 -1.53
CA LEU A 49 8.15 -13.98 -1.65
C LEU A 49 7.77 -15.16 -0.75
N SER A 50 7.22 -14.88 0.43
CA SER A 50 6.72 -15.90 1.36
C SER A 50 5.44 -16.56 0.83
N PHE A 51 4.53 -15.79 0.25
CA PHE A 51 3.26 -16.27 -0.29
C PHE A 51 3.46 -17.14 -1.54
N VAL A 52 4.33 -16.70 -2.46
CA VAL A 52 4.67 -17.45 -3.69
C VAL A 52 5.55 -18.66 -3.39
N ASN A 53 6.07 -18.76 -2.16
CA ASN A 53 6.86 -19.89 -1.68
C ASN A 53 8.10 -20.19 -2.54
N VAL A 54 8.69 -19.13 -3.14
CA VAL A 54 9.80 -19.22 -4.10
C VAL A 54 10.99 -19.97 -3.52
N PHE A 55 11.28 -19.74 -2.23
CA PHE A 55 12.40 -20.33 -1.51
C PHE A 55 11.98 -21.42 -0.52
N LYS A 56 10.77 -21.98 -0.71
CA LYS A 56 10.19 -23.01 0.17
C LYS A 56 10.28 -22.58 1.65
N ASN A 57 11.03 -23.33 2.45
CA ASN A 57 11.13 -23.11 3.89
C ASN A 57 12.31 -22.22 4.31
N ASN A 58 13.10 -21.67 3.39
CA ASN A 58 14.25 -20.86 3.76
C ASN A 58 13.86 -19.40 4.05
N LYS A 59 13.25 -19.19 5.22
CA LYS A 59 12.83 -17.85 5.67
C LYS A 59 14.00 -16.87 5.76
N ALA A 60 15.21 -17.34 6.09
CA ALA A 60 16.39 -16.47 6.17
C ALA A 60 16.74 -15.86 4.81
N VAL A 61 16.72 -16.66 3.74
CA VAL A 61 16.97 -16.18 2.37
C VAL A 61 15.88 -15.19 1.94
N VAL A 62 14.60 -15.48 2.23
CA VAL A 62 13.49 -14.55 1.94
C VAL A 62 13.71 -13.21 2.65
N THR A 63 14.10 -13.23 3.93
CA THR A 63 14.41 -12.01 4.68
C THR A 63 15.55 -11.22 4.06
N ILE A 64 16.68 -11.86 3.76
CA ILE A 64 17.87 -11.19 3.21
C ILE A 64 17.56 -10.56 1.84
N ILE A 65 16.86 -11.30 0.96
CA ILE A 65 16.48 -10.79 -0.36
C ILE A 65 15.54 -9.60 -0.23
N SER A 66 14.51 -9.71 0.62
CA SER A 66 13.56 -8.62 0.84
C SER A 66 14.23 -7.37 1.40
N LEU A 67 15.20 -7.55 2.30
CA LEU A 67 16.00 -6.47 2.86
C LEU A 67 16.85 -5.78 1.78
N ALA A 68 17.56 -6.57 0.97
CA ALA A 68 18.36 -6.06 -0.13
C ALA A 68 17.51 -5.28 -1.13
N VAL A 69 16.34 -5.81 -1.52
CA VAL A 69 15.41 -5.16 -2.44
C VAL A 69 14.88 -3.86 -1.85
N ALA A 70 14.50 -3.83 -0.58
CA ALA A 70 14.01 -2.62 0.07
C ALA A 70 15.09 -1.53 0.15
N LEU A 71 16.34 -1.88 0.47
CA LEU A 71 17.47 -0.95 0.47
C LEU A 71 17.81 -0.44 -0.92
N MET A 72 17.78 -1.31 -1.94
CA MET A 72 17.98 -0.90 -3.34
C MET A 72 16.88 0.04 -3.82
N ALA A 73 15.62 -0.23 -3.45
CA ALA A 73 14.48 0.60 -3.83
C ALA A 73 14.57 2.01 -3.22
N LEU A 74 15.05 2.14 -1.97
CA LEU A 74 15.24 3.43 -1.32
C LEU A 74 16.25 4.34 -2.03
N GLN A 75 17.21 3.79 -2.78
CA GLN A 75 18.18 4.60 -3.52
C GLN A 75 17.49 5.47 -4.59
N PHE A 76 16.30 5.09 -5.04
CA PHE A 76 15.49 5.89 -5.94
C PHE A 76 14.54 6.78 -5.15
N GLU A 77 14.80 8.08 -5.14
CA GLU A 77 13.99 9.08 -4.44
C GLU A 77 12.49 9.00 -4.79
N ILE A 78 12.17 8.64 -6.04
CA ILE A 78 10.80 8.46 -6.53
C ILE A 78 9.98 7.49 -5.68
N VAL A 79 10.61 6.47 -5.10
CA VAL A 79 9.93 5.46 -4.28
C VAL A 79 9.53 6.06 -2.94
N SER A 80 10.46 6.75 -2.28
CA SER A 80 10.20 7.45 -1.02
C SER A 80 9.14 8.55 -1.19
N TYR A 81 9.21 9.33 -2.27
CA TYR A 81 8.19 10.35 -2.58
C TYR A 81 6.81 9.74 -2.85
N PHE A 82 6.75 8.64 -3.62
CA PHE A 82 5.50 7.94 -3.88
C PHE A 82 4.83 7.47 -2.60
N PHE A 83 5.60 6.87 -1.67
CA PHE A 83 5.05 6.38 -0.41
C PHE A 83 4.69 7.52 0.55
N ALA A 84 5.50 8.58 0.61
CA ALA A 84 5.19 9.77 1.40
C ALA A 84 3.90 10.47 0.93
N ASP A 85 3.51 10.35 -0.34
CA ASP A 85 2.26 10.89 -0.87
C ASP A 85 1.08 9.91 -0.74
N ILE A 86 1.27 8.61 -1.02
CA ILE A 86 0.17 7.63 -1.00
C ILE A 86 -0.31 7.31 0.42
N PHE A 87 0.57 7.25 1.42
CA PHE A 87 0.19 6.85 2.79
C PHE A 87 -0.74 7.85 3.48
N PRO A 88 -0.45 9.17 3.48
CA PRO A 88 -1.37 10.14 4.03
C PRO A 88 -2.75 10.05 3.37
N ARG A 89 -2.80 9.89 2.04
CA ARG A 89 -4.05 9.74 1.28
C ARG A 89 -4.80 8.45 1.63
N LEU A 90 -4.09 7.32 1.77
CA LEU A 90 -4.68 6.06 2.22
C LEU A 90 -5.28 6.20 3.62
N GLY A 91 -4.57 6.85 4.55
CA GLY A 91 -5.07 7.11 5.90
C GLY A 91 -6.38 7.90 5.89
N VAL A 92 -6.44 8.97 5.09
CA VAL A 92 -7.65 9.78 4.91
C VAL A 92 -8.78 8.99 4.23
N ALA A 93 -8.48 8.20 3.20
CA ALA A 93 -9.52 7.41 2.52
C ALA A 93 -10.07 6.30 3.40
N LEU A 94 -9.21 5.63 4.18
CA LEU A 94 -9.63 4.60 5.13
C LEU A 94 -10.48 5.19 6.26
N SER A 95 -10.16 6.38 6.75
CA SER A 95 -10.99 7.04 7.76
C SER A 95 -12.36 7.44 7.20
N ILE A 96 -12.43 7.92 5.95
CA ILE A 96 -13.70 8.18 5.26
C ILE A 96 -14.51 6.89 5.10
N ILE A 97 -13.89 5.80 4.62
CA ILE A 97 -14.56 4.50 4.46
C ILE A 97 -15.07 3.99 5.81
N LEU A 98 -14.28 4.11 6.88
CA LEU A 98 -14.69 3.71 8.22
C LEU A 98 -15.93 4.48 8.68
N VAL A 99 -15.94 5.80 8.50
CA VAL A 99 -17.12 6.63 8.82
C VAL A 99 -18.34 6.21 8.01
N LEU A 100 -18.17 5.97 6.71
CA LEU A 100 -19.24 5.49 5.84
C LEU A 100 -19.73 4.09 6.23
N LEU A 101 -18.85 3.20 6.71
CA LEU A 101 -19.23 1.89 7.19
C LEU A 101 -20.02 1.96 8.49
N ILE A 102 -19.65 2.85 9.41
CA ILE A 102 -20.37 3.06 10.67
C ILE A 102 -21.76 3.63 10.39
N LEU A 103 -21.86 4.70 9.60
CA LEU A 103 -23.14 5.32 9.26
C LEU A 103 -23.98 4.40 8.37
N GLY A 104 -23.35 3.80 7.37
CA GLY A 104 -23.99 2.84 6.47
C GLY A 104 -24.52 1.64 7.24
N GLY A 105 -23.78 1.13 8.23
CA GLY A 105 -24.23 -0.04 8.99
C GLY A 105 -25.35 0.21 9.97
N MET A 106 -25.52 1.46 10.38
CA MET A 106 -26.60 1.87 11.25
C MET A 106 -27.90 2.13 10.47
N PHE A 107 -27.81 2.49 9.18
CA PHE A 107 -28.97 2.94 8.39
C PHE A 107 -29.27 2.13 7.12
N LEU A 108 -28.36 1.25 6.67
CA LEU A 108 -28.44 0.56 5.39
C LEU A 108 -28.41 -0.96 5.58
N ASP A 109 -29.33 -1.65 4.91
CA ASP A 109 -29.33 -3.11 4.85
C ASP A 109 -28.24 -3.63 3.90
N TRP A 110 -27.17 -4.16 4.48
CA TRP A 110 -26.00 -4.68 3.76
C TRP A 110 -26.32 -5.84 2.81
N ASP A 111 -27.45 -6.50 2.95
CA ASP A 111 -27.78 -7.68 2.14
C ASP A 111 -28.40 -7.33 0.77
N ASN A 112 -28.84 -6.08 0.57
CA ASN A 112 -29.39 -5.65 -0.70
C ASN A 112 -28.29 -5.59 -1.79
N LYS A 113 -28.54 -6.25 -2.93
CA LYS A 113 -27.64 -6.26 -4.11
C LYS A 113 -27.29 -4.84 -4.57
N GLY A 114 -28.23 -3.89 -4.52
CA GLY A 114 -27.99 -2.48 -4.87
C GLY A 114 -27.05 -1.78 -3.89
N MET A 115 -27.17 -2.08 -2.59
CA MET A 115 -26.30 -1.52 -1.55
C MET A 115 -24.86 -2.03 -1.68
N LYS A 116 -24.69 -3.34 -1.94
CA LYS A 116 -23.38 -3.95 -2.22
C LYS A 116 -22.69 -3.28 -3.41
N TRP A 117 -23.43 -3.00 -4.49
CA TRP A 117 -22.91 -2.28 -5.65
C TRP A 117 -22.54 -0.83 -5.36
N PHE A 118 -23.36 -0.13 -4.58
CA PHE A 118 -23.07 1.25 -4.16
C PHE A 118 -21.78 1.32 -3.34
N LEU A 119 -21.63 0.43 -2.35
CA LEU A 119 -20.41 0.36 -1.51
C LEU A 119 -19.18 0.00 -2.32
N PHE A 120 -19.31 -0.95 -3.26
CA PHE A 120 -18.24 -1.29 -4.18
C PHE A 120 -17.83 -0.06 -5.01
N ALA A 121 -18.78 0.70 -5.55
CA ALA A 121 -18.49 1.91 -6.31
C ALA A 121 -17.78 2.97 -5.46
N VAL A 122 -18.22 3.19 -4.21
CA VAL A 122 -17.59 4.11 -3.27
C VAL A 122 -16.14 3.71 -2.98
N VAL A 123 -15.89 2.44 -2.67
CA VAL A 123 -14.54 1.92 -2.42
C VAL A 123 -13.67 2.02 -3.67
N ALA A 124 -14.22 1.66 -4.84
CA ALA A 124 -13.50 1.78 -6.11
C ALA A 124 -13.10 3.23 -6.41
N ILE A 125 -14.01 4.18 -6.21
CA ILE A 125 -13.74 5.62 -6.38
C ILE A 125 -12.69 6.09 -5.38
N ALA A 126 -12.79 5.69 -4.11
CA ALA A 126 -11.80 6.04 -3.09
C ALA A 126 -10.41 5.53 -3.46
N ILE A 127 -10.30 4.27 -3.92
CA ILE A 127 -9.04 3.70 -4.42
C ILE A 127 -8.50 4.51 -5.60
N ILE A 128 -9.34 4.84 -6.58
CA ILE A 128 -8.94 5.65 -7.74
C ILE A 128 -8.37 7.00 -7.28
N ILE A 129 -9.07 7.73 -6.40
CA ILE A 129 -8.64 9.05 -5.91
C ILE A 129 -7.28 8.96 -5.20
N VAL A 130 -7.11 7.95 -4.33
CA VAL A 130 -5.87 7.77 -3.55
C VAL A 130 -4.69 7.43 -4.44
N VAL A 131 -4.89 6.53 -5.39
CA VAL A 131 -3.83 5.99 -6.24
C VAL A 131 -3.47 6.96 -7.37
N TRP A 132 -4.45 7.70 -7.91
CA TRP A 132 -4.24 8.59 -9.05
C TRP A 132 -3.27 9.75 -8.79
N GLY A 133 -3.35 10.35 -7.59
CA GLY A 133 -2.51 11.49 -7.23
C GLY A 133 -1.00 11.18 -7.28
N PRO A 134 -0.52 10.22 -6.47
CA PRO A 134 0.89 9.82 -6.44
C PRO A 134 1.41 9.36 -7.80
N LEU A 135 0.59 8.60 -8.53
CA LEU A 135 0.92 8.10 -9.87
C LEU A 135 1.13 9.23 -10.90
N ARG A 136 0.32 10.28 -10.85
CA ARG A 136 0.51 11.48 -11.68
C ARG A 136 1.76 12.24 -11.26
N ASN A 137 2.02 12.36 -9.96
CA ASN A 137 3.12 13.14 -9.40
C ASN A 137 4.49 12.55 -9.75
N ILE A 138 4.62 11.22 -9.81
CA ILE A 138 5.85 10.54 -10.25
C ILE A 138 6.00 10.51 -11.77
N GLY A 139 5.08 11.12 -12.52
CA GLY A 139 5.12 11.17 -13.97
C GLY A 139 4.89 9.83 -14.67
N LEU A 140 4.43 8.78 -13.96
CA LEU A 140 4.12 7.48 -14.57
C LEU A 140 3.09 7.64 -15.71
N PHE A 141 2.24 8.66 -15.59
CA PHE A 141 1.24 9.03 -16.59
C PHE A 141 1.52 10.37 -17.28
N SER A 142 2.68 11.03 -17.10
CA SER A 142 2.94 12.34 -17.71
C SER A 142 3.15 12.28 -19.23
N GLY A 143 3.57 11.12 -19.77
CA GLY A 143 3.57 10.83 -21.22
C GLY A 143 2.28 10.14 -21.70
N ILE A 144 1.46 9.67 -20.76
CA ILE A 144 0.16 9.04 -21.00
C ILE A 144 -0.87 10.16 -20.91
N GLY A 145 -0.91 11.00 -21.95
CA GLY A 145 -1.87 12.10 -22.04
C GLY A 145 -3.29 11.56 -21.87
N PHE A 146 -3.86 11.73 -20.69
CA PHE A 146 -5.29 11.51 -20.43
C PHE A 146 -6.10 12.64 -21.07
N ASN A 147 -6.06 12.71 -22.41
CA ASN A 147 -7.13 13.31 -23.19
C ASN A 147 -8.20 12.24 -23.34
N ILE A 148 -9.13 12.21 -22.40
CA ILE A 148 -10.28 11.28 -22.40
C ILE A 148 -11.16 11.48 -23.67
N PHE A 149 -10.89 12.52 -24.46
CA PHE A 149 -11.54 12.85 -25.73
C PHE A 149 -10.59 12.86 -26.95
N GLY A 150 -9.30 12.51 -26.81
CA GLY A 150 -8.31 12.59 -27.89
C GLY A 150 -7.26 11.50 -27.77
N GLY A 151 -7.45 10.44 -28.56
CA GLY A 151 -6.86 9.11 -28.35
C GLY A 151 -5.33 9.05 -28.36
N ASN A 152 -4.80 8.27 -27.42
CA ASN A 152 -3.44 7.78 -27.44
C ASN A 152 -3.47 6.26 -27.15
N ILE A 153 -3.06 5.43 -28.11
CA ILE A 153 -3.17 3.95 -28.06
C ILE A 153 -2.46 3.36 -26.82
N GLY A 154 -1.44 4.02 -26.29
CA GLY A 154 -0.77 3.60 -25.06
C GLY A 154 -1.66 3.59 -23.82
N THR A 155 -2.67 4.48 -23.75
CA THR A 155 -3.62 4.54 -22.62
C THR A 155 -4.54 3.32 -22.63
N ILE A 156 -4.98 2.89 -23.82
CA ILE A 156 -5.84 1.73 -24.00
C ILE A 156 -5.11 0.47 -23.55
N ILE A 157 -3.83 0.33 -23.90
CA ILE A 157 -3.02 -0.83 -23.51
C ILE A 157 -2.83 -0.87 -21.99
N ALA A 158 -2.47 0.25 -21.35
CA ALA A 158 -2.28 0.30 -19.90
C ALA A 158 -3.60 0.01 -19.14
N VAL A 159 -4.72 0.57 -19.60
CA VAL A 159 -6.05 0.30 -19.03
C VAL A 159 -6.45 -1.16 -19.22
N VAL A 160 -6.22 -1.74 -20.40
CA VAL A 160 -6.50 -3.16 -20.68
C VAL A 160 -5.65 -4.07 -19.80
N VAL A 161 -4.38 -3.73 -19.55
CA VAL A 161 -3.51 -4.51 -18.65
C VAL A 161 -4.00 -4.41 -17.20
N ILE A 162 -4.33 -3.22 -16.71
CA ILE A 162 -4.81 -3.04 -15.33
C ILE A 162 -6.18 -3.74 -15.14
N VAL A 163 -7.12 -3.52 -16.06
CA VAL A 163 -8.44 -4.17 -16.03
C VAL A 163 -8.30 -5.69 -16.20
N GLY A 164 -7.37 -6.15 -17.05
CA GLY A 164 -7.06 -7.56 -17.25
C GLY A 164 -6.47 -8.23 -16.02
N LEU A 165 -5.56 -7.56 -15.31
CA LEU A 165 -5.00 -8.04 -14.04
C LEU A 165 -6.07 -8.10 -12.95
N ILE A 166 -6.92 -7.07 -12.83
CA ILE A 166 -8.02 -7.05 -11.87
C ILE A 166 -9.02 -8.18 -12.19
N ALA A 167 -9.41 -8.36 -13.45
CA ALA A 167 -10.31 -9.43 -13.87
C ALA A 167 -9.72 -10.83 -13.64
N TRP A 168 -8.41 -11.00 -13.85
CA TRP A 168 -7.70 -12.24 -13.58
C TRP A 168 -7.67 -12.58 -12.08
N VAL A 169 -7.42 -11.60 -11.23
CA VAL A 169 -7.47 -11.76 -9.76
C VAL A 169 -8.88 -12.13 -9.29
N ILE A 170 -9.92 -11.52 -9.86
CA ILE A 170 -11.32 -11.81 -9.50
C ILE A 170 -11.76 -13.21 -9.96
N ASN A 171 -11.28 -13.67 -11.11
CA ASN A 171 -11.62 -14.98 -11.67
C ASN A 171 -10.69 -16.12 -11.22
N GLY A 172 -9.70 -15.83 -10.37
CA GLY A 172 -8.78 -16.79 -9.78
C GLY A 172 -9.41 -17.73 -8.75
N ASN A 173 -10.59 -18.30 -9.01
CA ASN A 173 -11.06 -19.52 -8.35
C ASN A 173 -10.51 -20.73 -9.10
N THR A 174 -9.20 -20.97 -9.01
CA THR A 174 -8.60 -22.20 -9.50
C THR A 174 -9.00 -23.36 -8.59
N LYS A 175 -10.09 -24.04 -8.95
CA LYS A 175 -10.34 -25.40 -8.46
C LYS A 175 -9.25 -26.30 -9.04
N ILE A 176 -8.20 -26.56 -8.28
CA ILE A 176 -7.26 -27.63 -8.61
C ILE A 176 -7.96 -28.96 -8.27
N ASN A 177 -8.51 -29.62 -9.28
CA ASN A 177 -8.92 -31.01 -9.16
C ASN A 177 -7.65 -31.87 -9.12
N VAL A 178 -7.19 -32.22 -7.91
CA VAL A 178 -6.19 -33.27 -7.71
C VAL A 178 -6.93 -34.60 -7.64
N GLY A 179 -7.13 -35.19 -8.80
CA GLY A 179 -7.62 -36.55 -9.06
C GLY A 179 -7.61 -36.64 -10.58
N ASP A 180 -6.65 -37.31 -11.22
CA ASP A 180 -6.43 -38.73 -11.09
C ASP A 180 -4.93 -39.06 -11.29
N ALA A 181 -4.25 -39.48 -10.23
CA ALA A 181 -3.01 -40.24 -10.40
C ALA A 181 -3.40 -41.71 -10.48
N PRO A 182 -3.17 -42.42 -11.61
CA PRO A 182 -3.45 -43.85 -11.68
C PRO A 182 -2.59 -44.58 -10.65
N VAL A 183 -3.26 -45.29 -9.75
CA VAL A 183 -2.66 -46.18 -8.75
C VAL A 183 -1.77 -47.19 -9.49
N ARG A 184 -0.44 -47.12 -9.25
CA ARG A 184 0.46 -48.19 -9.69
C ARG A 184 0.05 -49.48 -8.98
N ASN A 185 -0.46 -50.44 -9.74
CA ASN A 185 -0.75 -51.79 -9.26
C ASN A 185 0.57 -52.51 -8.93
N PRO A 186 0.84 -52.91 -7.67
CA PRO A 186 2.07 -53.59 -7.31
C PRO A 186 1.90 -55.11 -7.46
N THR A 187 1.77 -55.61 -8.69
CA THR A 187 1.92 -57.05 -8.97
C THR A 187 2.37 -57.31 -10.41
N ARG A 188 3.69 -57.33 -10.61
CA ARG A 188 4.45 -58.39 -11.30
C ARG A 188 5.93 -58.03 -11.34
#